data_AF-A0A7J4RKK5-F1
#
_entry.id   AF-A0A7J4RKK5-F1
#
_cell.length_a   1.000
_cell.length_b   1.000
_cell.length_c   1.000
_cell.angle_alpha   90.00
_cell.angle_beta   90.00
_cell.angle_gamma   90.00
#
_symmetry.space_group_name_H-M   'P 1'
#
loop_
_entity.id
_entity.type
_entity.pdbx_description
1 polymer ?
#
loop_
_entity_poly.entity_id
_entity_poly.type
_entity_poly.pdbx_seq_one_letter_code
_entity_poly.pdbx_strand_id
1 'polypeptide(L)'
;MTEGPKDWSYTSHIGEDLRGVDLSGADLRRAVFDRADLEGADLSGADMRRASFKGANLMKASFDKADMRDAIFLKAKMNLSNFQGTRLDRADLRGIRGRYAIWRNANWWDARMNDDLRKALTKKWPREDE
;
A
#
# COMPACT_ATOMS: atom_id res chain seq x y z
N MET A 1 -15.81 20.11 -13.94
CA MET A 1 -16.50 18.89 -13.50
C MET A 1 -15.41 17.92 -13.08
N THR A 2 -15.10 17.84 -11.80
CA THR A 2 -14.19 16.79 -11.31
C THR A 2 -14.97 15.48 -11.36
N GLU A 3 -14.56 14.56 -12.22
CA GLU A 3 -15.06 13.18 -12.14
C GLU A 3 -14.91 12.70 -10.70
N GLY A 4 -15.92 11.96 -10.21
CA GLY A 4 -15.84 11.38 -8.88
C GLY A 4 -14.65 10.43 -8.74
N PRO A 5 -14.33 9.97 -7.52
CA PRO A 5 -13.27 9.00 -7.33
C PRO A 5 -13.48 7.77 -8.22
N LYS A 6 -12.40 7.27 -8.84
CA LYS A 6 -12.45 6.09 -9.70
C LYS A 6 -12.94 4.89 -8.90
N ASP A 7 -13.84 4.10 -9.46
CA ASP A 7 -14.27 2.82 -8.90
C ASP A 7 -13.68 1.67 -9.73
N TRP A 8 -12.62 1.07 -9.19
CA TRP A 8 -12.00 -0.16 -9.68
C TRP A 8 -12.21 -1.31 -8.69
N SER A 9 -13.25 -1.24 -7.86
CA SER A 9 -13.55 -2.33 -6.94
C SER A 9 -13.86 -3.60 -7.73
N TYR A 10 -13.34 -4.74 -7.25
CA TYR A 10 -13.49 -6.06 -7.88
C TYR A 10 -12.91 -6.22 -9.31
N THR A 11 -12.15 -5.24 -9.83
CA THR A 11 -11.52 -5.35 -11.16
C THR A 11 -10.16 -6.07 -11.09
N SER A 12 -9.62 -6.41 -12.27
CA SER A 12 -8.30 -7.01 -12.42
C SER A 12 -7.44 -6.17 -13.35
N HIS A 13 -6.23 -5.87 -12.90
CA HIS A 13 -5.20 -5.08 -13.56
C HIS A 13 -3.85 -5.81 -13.51
N ILE A 14 -3.87 -7.14 -13.68
CA ILE A 14 -2.70 -7.99 -13.50
C ILE A 14 -1.65 -7.68 -14.57
N GLY A 15 -0.45 -7.28 -14.13
CA GLY A 15 0.67 -7.01 -15.03
C GLY A 15 0.50 -5.76 -15.91
N GLU A 16 -0.49 -4.92 -15.64
CA GLU A 16 -0.70 -3.68 -16.37
C GLU A 16 0.39 -2.64 -16.05
N ASP A 17 0.67 -1.77 -17.02
CA ASP A 17 1.47 -0.56 -16.83
C ASP A 17 0.55 0.58 -16.40
N LEU A 18 0.63 0.91 -15.11
CA LEU A 18 -0.14 1.93 -14.42
C LEU A 18 0.79 2.97 -13.77
N ARG A 19 1.99 3.16 -14.33
CA ARG A 19 2.97 4.09 -13.77
C ARG A 19 2.41 5.51 -13.74
N GLY A 20 2.55 6.17 -12.59
CA GLY A 20 2.10 7.54 -12.39
C GLY A 20 0.58 7.74 -12.45
N VAL A 21 -0.22 6.67 -12.43
CA VAL A 21 -1.69 6.81 -12.44
C VAL A 21 -2.18 7.57 -11.20
N ASP A 22 -3.13 8.47 -11.40
CA ASP A 22 -3.88 9.08 -10.29
C ASP A 22 -5.08 8.19 -9.94
N LEU A 23 -4.99 7.56 -8.77
CA LEU A 23 -6.03 6.78 -8.09
C LEU A 23 -6.32 7.37 -6.71
N SER A 24 -6.07 8.67 -6.53
CA SER A 24 -6.34 9.36 -5.27
C SER A 24 -7.84 9.27 -4.92
N GLY A 25 -8.13 8.87 -3.68
CA GLY A 25 -9.49 8.65 -3.18
C GLY A 25 -10.27 7.51 -3.84
N ALA A 26 -9.66 6.73 -4.76
CA ALA A 26 -10.35 5.69 -5.51
C ALA A 26 -10.90 4.56 -4.62
N ASP A 27 -11.99 3.94 -5.06
CA ASP A 27 -12.46 2.68 -4.52
C ASP A 27 -11.76 1.52 -5.25
N LEU A 28 -10.82 0.89 -4.56
CA LEU A 28 -9.99 -0.22 -5.06
C LEU A 28 -10.28 -1.52 -4.28
N ARG A 29 -11.40 -1.59 -3.56
CA ARG A 29 -11.72 -2.72 -2.70
C ARG A 29 -11.71 -4.02 -3.50
N ARG A 30 -10.96 -5.01 -3.02
CA ARG A 30 -10.82 -6.33 -3.65
C ARG A 30 -10.33 -6.32 -5.11
N ALA A 31 -9.78 -5.20 -5.58
CA ALA A 31 -9.11 -5.15 -6.89
C ALA A 31 -7.85 -6.01 -6.89
N VAL A 32 -7.44 -6.48 -8.08
CA VAL A 32 -6.25 -7.31 -8.26
C VAL A 32 -5.22 -6.62 -9.15
N PHE A 33 -4.16 -6.10 -8.55
CA PHE A 33 -3.00 -5.47 -9.18
C PHE A 33 -1.75 -6.36 -9.13
N ASP A 34 -1.91 -7.68 -8.99
CA ASP A 34 -0.79 -8.60 -8.90
C ASP A 34 0.15 -8.42 -10.11
N ARG A 35 1.44 -8.20 -9.83
CA ARG A 35 2.51 -7.94 -10.81
C ARG A 35 2.35 -6.66 -11.67
N ALA A 36 1.38 -5.79 -11.39
CA ALA A 36 1.25 -4.50 -12.08
C ALA A 36 2.45 -3.57 -11.80
N ASP A 37 2.71 -2.65 -12.72
CA ASP A 37 3.67 -1.56 -12.53
C ASP A 37 2.94 -0.27 -12.16
N LEU A 38 3.00 0.10 -10.89
CA LEU A 38 2.39 1.28 -10.27
C LEU A 38 3.49 2.24 -9.76
N GLU A 39 4.69 2.23 -10.38
CA GLU A 39 5.76 3.16 -9.98
C GLU A 39 5.25 4.61 -10.04
N GLY A 40 5.39 5.33 -8.92
CA GLY A 40 4.99 6.73 -8.80
C GLY A 40 3.47 6.98 -8.83
N ALA A 41 2.63 5.94 -8.76
CA ALA A 41 1.17 6.12 -8.70
C ALA A 41 0.75 6.89 -7.44
N ASP A 42 -0.32 7.69 -7.56
CA ASP A 42 -0.97 8.32 -6.41
C ASP A 42 -2.18 7.48 -5.98
N LEU A 43 -2.07 6.86 -4.81
CA LEU A 43 -3.11 6.06 -4.15
C LEU A 43 -3.53 6.70 -2.82
N SER A 44 -3.26 8.01 -2.65
CA SER A 44 -3.55 8.73 -1.41
C SER A 44 -5.04 8.72 -1.12
N GLY A 45 -5.42 8.37 0.11
CA GLY A 45 -6.80 8.27 0.56
C GLY A 45 -7.63 7.16 -0.11
N ALA A 46 -7.04 6.31 -0.97
CA ALA A 46 -7.76 5.23 -1.63
C ALA A 46 -8.24 4.16 -0.63
N ASP A 47 -9.38 3.54 -0.94
CA ASP A 47 -9.88 2.37 -0.22
C ASP A 47 -9.40 1.10 -0.91
N MET A 48 -8.30 0.52 -0.40
CA MET A 48 -7.67 -0.69 -0.91
C MET A 48 -7.99 -1.92 -0.07
N ARG A 49 -9.07 -1.89 0.72
CA ARG A 49 -9.40 -3.00 1.62
C ARG A 49 -9.52 -4.30 0.83
N ARG A 50 -8.79 -5.32 1.28
CA ARG A 50 -8.73 -6.66 0.66
C ARG A 50 -8.23 -6.70 -0.80
N ALA A 51 -7.61 -5.64 -1.31
CA ALA A 51 -6.98 -5.64 -2.62
C ALA A 51 -5.70 -6.50 -2.63
N SER A 52 -5.28 -6.96 -3.80
CA SER A 52 -4.05 -7.74 -3.98
C SER A 52 -3.05 -6.98 -4.85
N PHE A 53 -1.80 -6.89 -4.38
CA PHE A 53 -0.66 -6.25 -5.04
C PHE A 53 0.56 -7.19 -5.04
N LYS A 54 0.36 -8.50 -5.14
CA LYS A 54 1.44 -9.49 -5.01
C LYS A 54 2.49 -9.24 -6.09
N GLY A 55 3.72 -8.99 -5.66
CA GLY A 55 4.84 -8.71 -6.57
C GLY A 55 4.69 -7.45 -7.43
N ALA A 56 3.74 -6.57 -7.14
CA ALA A 56 3.57 -5.32 -7.86
C ALA A 56 4.79 -4.39 -7.64
N ASN A 57 5.05 -3.53 -8.63
CA ASN A 57 6.00 -2.43 -8.47
C ASN A 57 5.25 -1.19 -7.96
N LEU A 58 5.47 -0.80 -6.71
CA LEU A 58 4.87 0.36 -6.05
C LEU A 58 5.96 1.33 -5.57
N MET A 59 7.13 1.30 -6.23
CA MET A 59 8.23 2.21 -5.91
C MET A 59 7.76 3.66 -6.07
N LYS A 60 8.12 4.53 -5.12
CA LYS A 60 7.72 5.95 -5.11
C LYS A 60 6.21 6.23 -5.10
N ALA A 61 5.36 5.21 -4.91
CA ALA A 61 3.92 5.42 -4.81
C ALA A 61 3.54 6.16 -3.52
N SER A 62 2.48 6.97 -3.60
CA SER A 62 1.90 7.67 -2.46
C SER A 62 0.68 6.93 -1.96
N PHE A 63 0.64 6.61 -0.66
CA PHE A 63 -0.50 5.98 0.01
C PHE A 63 -1.01 6.83 1.17
N ASP A 64 -0.73 8.15 1.23
CA ASP A 64 -1.05 8.97 2.40
C ASP A 64 -2.53 8.77 2.81
N LYS A 65 -2.75 8.37 4.06
CA LYS A 65 -4.09 8.11 4.65
C LYS A 65 -4.93 7.04 3.96
N ALA A 66 -4.35 6.19 3.11
CA ALA A 66 -5.10 5.12 2.46
C ALA A 66 -5.54 4.01 3.44
N ASP A 67 -6.67 3.37 3.15
CA ASP A 67 -7.17 2.22 3.91
C ASP A 67 -6.72 0.92 3.24
N MET A 68 -5.71 0.27 3.82
CA MET A 68 -5.09 -0.96 3.31
C MET A 68 -5.39 -2.17 4.20
N ARG A 69 -6.45 -2.11 5.01
CA ARG A 69 -6.81 -3.23 5.89
C ARG A 69 -7.07 -4.50 5.09
N ASP A 70 -6.54 -5.62 5.57
CA ASP A 70 -6.63 -6.92 4.91
C ASP A 70 -6.03 -6.99 3.48
N ALA A 71 -5.33 -5.95 3.00
CA ALA A 71 -4.71 -5.96 1.67
C ALA A 71 -3.46 -6.85 1.63
N ILE A 72 -3.12 -7.35 0.44
CA ILE A 72 -2.01 -8.29 0.24
C ILE A 72 -0.91 -7.62 -0.58
N PHE A 73 0.25 -7.37 0.03
CA PHE A 73 1.44 -6.80 -0.62
C PHE A 73 2.60 -7.79 -0.69
N LEU A 74 2.34 -9.09 -0.63
CA LEU A 74 3.36 -10.14 -0.60
C LEU A 74 4.41 -9.92 -1.71
N LYS A 75 5.67 -9.72 -1.32
CA LYS A 75 6.82 -9.47 -2.21
C LYS A 75 6.74 -8.21 -3.09
N ALA A 76 5.85 -7.27 -2.80
CA ALA A 76 5.77 -6.01 -3.55
C ALA A 76 7.03 -5.15 -3.36
N LYS A 77 7.38 -4.36 -4.39
CA LYS A 77 8.46 -3.37 -4.32
C LYS A 77 7.87 -2.04 -3.86
N MET A 78 8.27 -1.54 -2.70
CA MET A 78 7.68 -0.34 -2.07
C MET A 78 8.79 0.61 -1.58
N ASN A 79 9.93 0.62 -2.28
CA ASN A 79 11.03 1.52 -1.97
C ASN A 79 10.59 2.96 -2.22
N LEU A 80 10.98 3.88 -1.34
CA LEU A 80 10.67 5.32 -1.44
C LEU A 80 9.17 5.67 -1.37
N SER A 81 8.30 4.73 -1.02
CA SER A 81 6.85 4.97 -0.96
C SER A 81 6.44 5.69 0.33
N ASN A 82 5.31 6.40 0.28
CA ASN A 82 4.77 7.11 1.45
C ASN A 82 3.57 6.36 2.05
N PHE A 83 3.69 5.86 3.28
CA PHE A 83 2.63 5.18 4.04
C PHE A 83 2.08 6.04 5.19
N GLN A 84 2.32 7.35 5.18
CA GLN A 84 1.93 8.19 6.30
C GLN A 84 0.41 8.11 6.57
N GLY A 85 0.05 7.93 7.84
CA GLY A 85 -1.36 7.88 8.26
C GLY A 85 -2.15 6.68 7.76
N THR A 86 -1.50 5.68 7.18
CA THR A 86 -2.20 4.53 6.59
C THR A 86 -2.74 3.57 7.63
N ARG A 87 -3.79 2.85 7.23
CA ARG A 87 -4.35 1.74 8.02
C ARG A 87 -3.90 0.41 7.43
N LEU A 88 -3.09 -0.36 8.14
CA LEU A 88 -2.56 -1.65 7.68
C LEU A 88 -3.00 -2.82 8.56
N ASP A 89 -4.09 -2.67 9.32
CA ASP A 89 -4.62 -3.75 10.17
C ASP A 89 -4.76 -5.04 9.33
N ARG A 90 -4.10 -6.12 9.77
CA ARG A 90 -4.08 -7.44 9.11
C ARG A 90 -3.57 -7.47 7.66
N ALA A 91 -2.99 -6.39 7.16
CA ALA A 91 -2.36 -6.38 5.85
C ALA A 91 -1.19 -7.38 5.80
N ASP A 92 -0.95 -7.99 4.63
CA ASP A 92 0.16 -8.91 4.42
C ASP A 92 1.33 -8.22 3.73
N LEU A 93 2.32 -7.82 4.54
CA LEU A 93 3.54 -7.12 4.12
C LEU A 93 4.75 -8.07 4.03
N ARG A 94 4.54 -9.39 4.05
CA ARG A 94 5.65 -10.34 4.01
C ARG A 94 6.46 -10.18 2.72
N GLY A 95 7.79 -10.12 2.87
CA GLY A 95 8.72 -10.00 1.75
C GLY A 95 8.69 -8.69 0.98
N ILE A 96 8.00 -7.64 1.44
CA ILE A 96 8.06 -6.33 0.77
C ILE A 96 9.49 -5.79 0.75
N ARG A 97 9.79 -4.95 -0.24
CA ARG A 97 11.00 -4.12 -0.24
C ARG A 97 10.62 -2.69 0.11
N GLY A 98 10.77 -2.29 1.37
CA GLY A 98 10.32 -0.98 1.88
C GLY A 98 11.44 0.01 2.20
N ARG A 99 12.63 -0.09 1.57
CA ARG A 99 13.76 0.80 1.92
C ARG A 99 13.39 2.26 1.62
N TYR A 100 13.68 3.15 2.58
CA TYR A 100 13.35 4.58 2.53
C TYR A 100 11.86 4.91 2.50
N ALA A 101 10.97 3.93 2.71
CA ALA A 101 9.56 4.23 2.88
C ALA A 101 9.31 5.01 4.18
N ILE A 102 8.26 5.83 4.17
CA ILE A 102 7.85 6.68 5.31
C ILE A 102 6.63 6.05 5.97
N TRP A 103 6.69 5.79 7.27
CA TRP A 103 5.61 5.10 8.03
C TRP A 103 5.05 5.94 9.18
N ARG A 104 5.23 7.27 9.12
CA ARG A 104 4.76 8.18 10.17
C ARG A 104 3.25 8.01 10.38
N ASN A 105 2.82 7.80 11.62
CA ASN A 105 1.41 7.66 11.98
C ASN A 105 0.70 6.48 11.26
N ALA A 106 1.44 5.53 10.70
CA ALA A 106 0.86 4.33 10.09
C ALA A 106 0.53 3.31 11.18
N ASN A 107 -0.67 2.71 11.11
CA ASN A 107 -1.03 1.59 11.98
C ASN A 107 -0.57 0.27 11.34
N TRP A 108 0.65 -0.16 11.65
CA TRP A 108 1.28 -1.36 11.08
C TRP A 108 1.43 -2.53 12.07
N TRP A 109 1.17 -2.34 13.38
CA TRP A 109 1.54 -3.31 14.42
C TRP A 109 0.87 -4.69 14.25
N ASP A 110 -0.37 -4.70 13.77
CA ASP A 110 -1.17 -5.90 13.48
C ASP A 110 -0.98 -6.44 12.04
N ALA A 111 -0.11 -5.83 11.24
CA ALA A 111 0.21 -6.34 9.91
C ALA A 111 1.08 -7.60 10.01
N ARG A 112 0.87 -8.53 9.07
CA ARG A 112 1.69 -9.72 8.91
C ARG A 112 2.97 -9.33 8.19
N MET A 113 4.12 -9.59 8.79
CA MET A 113 5.42 -9.22 8.22
C MET A 113 6.54 -10.13 8.73
N ASN A 114 7.69 -10.10 8.05
CA ASN A 114 8.90 -10.78 8.49
C ASN A 114 9.54 -10.03 9.68
N ASP A 115 10.29 -10.77 10.50
CA ASP A 115 10.91 -10.24 11.73
C ASP A 115 11.81 -9.03 11.48
N ASP A 116 12.57 -9.01 10.37
CA ASP A 116 13.46 -7.89 10.07
C ASP A 116 12.69 -6.60 9.77
N LEU A 117 11.56 -6.70 9.07
CA LEU A 117 10.69 -5.55 8.84
C LEU A 117 10.07 -5.09 10.16
N ARG A 118 9.58 -6.03 10.99
CA ARG A 118 9.03 -5.70 12.30
C ARG A 118 10.05 -4.97 13.17
N LYS A 119 11.27 -5.49 13.29
CA LYS A 119 12.38 -4.85 14.03
C LYS A 119 12.68 -3.46 13.50
N ALA A 120 12.73 -3.29 12.18
CA ALA A 120 13.00 -1.99 11.57
C ALA A 120 11.87 -0.97 11.85
N LEU A 121 10.61 -1.39 11.77
CA LEU A 121 9.46 -0.53 12.05
C LEU A 121 9.38 -0.17 13.53
N THR A 122 9.48 -1.13 14.45
CA THR A 122 9.52 -0.88 15.90
C THR A 122 10.62 0.12 16.27
N LYS A 123 11.81 0.00 15.69
CA LYS A 123 12.93 0.89 16.00
C LYS A 123 12.70 2.35 15.55
N LYS A 124 12.06 2.55 14.41
CA LYS A 124 12.03 3.87 13.74
C LYS A 124 10.67 4.57 13.81
N TRP A 125 9.59 3.80 13.92
CA TRP A 125 8.21 4.27 13.98
C TRP A 125 7.45 3.47 15.05
N PRO A 126 7.84 3.58 16.33
CA PRO A 126 7.23 2.83 17.41
C PRO A 126 5.73 3.12 17.50
N ARG A 127 4.99 2.17 18.08
CA ARG A 127 3.59 2.38 18.41
C ARG A 127 3.50 3.51 19.45
N GLU A 128 2.57 4.44 19.30
CA GLU A 128 2.44 5.62 20.19
C GLU A 128 2.08 5.27 21.65
N ASP A 129 1.70 4.01 21.93
CA ASP A 129 1.34 3.51 23.26
C ASP A 129 2.43 2.61 23.92
N GLU A 130 3.62 2.48 23.32
CA GLU A 130 4.81 1.77 23.86
C GLU A 130 5.96 2.74 24.15
#